data_AF-A0A836NZK8-F1
#
_entry.id   AF-A0A836NZK8-F1
#
_cell.length_a   1.000
_cell.length_b   1.000
_cell.length_c   1.000
_cell.angle_alpha   90.00
_cell.angle_beta   90.00
_cell.angle_gamma   90.00
#
_symmetry.space_group_name_H-M   'P 1'
#
loop_
_entity.id
_entity.type
_entity.pdbx_description
1 polymer ?
#
loop_
_entity_poly.entity_id
_entity_poly.type
_entity_poly.pdbx_seq_one_letter_code
_entity_poly.pdbx_strand_id
1 'polypeptide(L)'
;SYFFQAKREELLARHQRFGDTADNLEPDIKDGPGGLRDLQTLGWMALRAFGVKDLEALVGLGHVGFDEAAALRREREELARLRFGLHIVANRPEERLRFDYQKTLAERLGFADDLESLGVEKMMQRFYRSAALIRRISDRLLQRFEEQFDGEATLEPLRDGFSLRRGYLAADSDSWPGNDVLQVFALFAQWAAHREVRGLHSLTARALAEVLRELPA
;
A
#
# COMPACT_ATOMS: atom_id res chain seq x y z
N SER A 1 20.03 1.98 0.17
CA SER A 1 20.47 2.44 -1.18
C SER A 1 20.00 3.87 -1.48
N TYR A 2 20.85 4.75 -2.04
CA TYR A 2 20.49 6.15 -2.40
C TYR A 2 19.26 6.24 -3.32
N PHE A 3 19.17 5.37 -4.33
CA PHE A 3 18.04 5.34 -5.27
C PHE A 3 16.70 5.08 -4.58
N PHE A 4 16.66 4.13 -3.63
CA PHE A 4 15.44 3.80 -2.89
C PHE A 4 14.96 5.00 -2.07
N GLN A 5 15.87 5.63 -1.32
CA GLN A 5 15.53 6.79 -0.49
C GLN A 5 15.04 7.97 -1.34
N ALA A 6 15.73 8.28 -2.44
CA ALA A 6 15.30 9.33 -3.37
C ALA A 6 13.90 9.06 -3.96
N LYS A 7 13.60 7.82 -4.35
CA LYS A 7 12.28 7.46 -4.90
C LYS A 7 11.18 7.45 -3.84
N ARG A 8 11.52 7.11 -2.59
CA ARG A 8 10.60 7.18 -1.45
C ARG A 8 10.28 8.64 -1.10
N GLU A 9 11.29 9.50 -1.06
CA GLU A 9 11.11 10.95 -0.84
C GLU A 9 10.25 11.59 -1.95
N GLU A 10 10.48 11.24 -3.22
CA GLU A 10 9.66 11.69 -4.35
C GLU A 10 8.19 11.29 -4.20
N LEU A 11 7.93 10.05 -3.75
CA LEU A 11 6.58 9.56 -3.48
C LEU A 11 5.92 10.33 -2.33
N LEU A 12 6.63 10.50 -1.20
CA LEU A 12 6.12 11.22 -0.03
C LEU A 12 5.84 12.69 -0.36
N ALA A 13 6.75 13.37 -1.05
CA ALA A 13 6.58 14.75 -1.48
C ALA A 13 5.39 14.90 -2.43
N ARG A 14 5.16 13.92 -3.32
CA ARG A 14 3.97 13.90 -4.17
C ARG A 14 2.71 13.77 -3.33
N HIS A 15 2.64 12.81 -2.40
CA HIS A 15 1.47 12.60 -1.55
C HIS A 15 1.15 13.84 -0.70
N GLN A 16 2.15 14.57 -0.20
CA GLN A 16 1.95 15.81 0.57
C GLN A 16 1.28 16.95 -0.21
N ARG A 17 1.29 16.89 -1.54
CA ARG A 17 0.57 17.86 -2.40
C ARG A 17 -0.93 17.60 -2.42
N PHE A 18 -1.38 16.50 -1.83
CA PHE A 18 -2.77 16.07 -1.75
C PHE A 18 -3.16 15.96 -0.28
N GLY A 19 -4.37 16.42 0.06
CA GLY A 19 -4.90 16.23 1.41
C GLY A 19 -5.77 17.35 1.93
N ASP A 20 -6.03 18.39 1.13
CA ASP A 20 -7.09 19.32 1.43
C ASP A 20 -8.47 18.76 1.06
N THR A 21 -9.54 19.45 1.46
CA THR A 21 -10.91 19.04 1.15
C THR A 21 -11.20 19.06 -0.36
N ALA A 22 -10.54 19.93 -1.13
CA ALA A 22 -10.75 20.02 -2.57
C ALA A 22 -10.15 18.81 -3.31
N ASP A 23 -8.97 18.34 -2.92
CA ASP A 23 -8.33 17.15 -3.48
C ASP A 23 -9.16 15.87 -3.20
N ASN A 24 -9.90 15.83 -2.09
CA ASN A 24 -10.82 14.72 -1.78
C ASN A 24 -12.15 14.79 -2.53
N LEU A 25 -12.49 15.93 -3.12
CA LEU A 25 -13.70 16.07 -3.92
C LEU A 25 -13.39 15.95 -5.42
N GLU A 26 -12.19 16.34 -5.83
CA GLU A 26 -11.69 16.25 -7.20
C GLU A 26 -10.31 15.55 -7.22
N PRO A 27 -10.25 14.24 -6.95
CA PRO A 27 -8.99 13.52 -6.80
C PRO A 27 -8.29 13.29 -8.14
N ASP A 28 -6.97 13.12 -8.06
CA ASP A 28 -6.11 12.76 -9.19
C ASP A 28 -5.90 11.24 -9.27
N ILE A 29 -6.25 10.62 -10.40
CA ILE A 29 -6.18 9.17 -10.61
C ILE A 29 -4.73 8.68 -10.71
N LYS A 30 -3.82 9.54 -11.18
CA LYS A 30 -2.46 9.16 -11.53
C LYS A 30 -1.49 9.49 -10.42
N ASP A 31 -1.41 10.76 -10.04
CA ASP A 31 -0.39 11.28 -9.15
C ASP A 31 -0.89 11.39 -7.69
N GLY A 32 -2.19 11.21 -7.43
CA GLY A 32 -2.75 11.16 -6.07
C GLY A 32 -2.31 9.93 -5.24
N PRO A 33 -2.48 9.95 -3.91
CA PRO A 33 -2.15 8.81 -3.05
C PRO A 33 -2.93 7.54 -3.43
N GLY A 34 -2.21 6.44 -3.67
CA GLY A 34 -2.81 5.20 -4.19
C GLY A 34 -3.08 5.23 -5.69
N GLY A 35 -2.61 6.26 -6.41
CA GLY A 35 -2.77 6.41 -7.84
C GLY A 35 -1.84 5.54 -8.68
N LEU A 36 -2.00 5.60 -10.01
CA LEU A 36 -1.20 4.81 -10.96
C LEU A 36 0.30 5.06 -10.84
N ARG A 37 0.71 6.25 -10.39
CA ARG A 37 2.13 6.59 -10.20
C ARG A 37 2.76 5.80 -9.05
N ASP A 38 2.03 5.50 -7.99
CA ASP A 38 2.54 4.69 -6.87
C ASP A 38 2.98 3.32 -7.38
N LEU A 39 2.15 2.67 -8.21
CA LEU A 39 2.45 1.38 -8.83
C LEU A 39 3.69 1.44 -9.73
N GLN A 40 3.86 2.53 -10.49
CA GLN A 40 5.06 2.74 -11.31
C GLN A 40 6.32 2.89 -10.46
N THR A 41 6.24 3.69 -9.39
CA THR A 41 7.34 3.87 -8.43
C THR A 41 7.75 2.53 -7.82
N LEU A 42 6.78 1.71 -7.40
CA LEU A 42 7.06 0.38 -6.86
C LEU A 42 7.72 -0.53 -7.90
N GLY A 43 7.25 -0.53 -9.15
CA GLY A 43 7.85 -1.31 -10.22
C GLY A 43 9.31 -0.92 -10.49
N TRP A 44 9.65 0.38 -10.43
CA TRP A 44 11.04 0.83 -10.55
C TRP A 44 11.91 0.42 -9.36
N MET A 45 11.37 0.48 -8.15
CA MET A 45 12.07 0.00 -6.96
C MET A 45 12.29 -1.51 -7.02
N ALA A 46 11.28 -2.29 -7.42
CA ALA A 46 11.36 -3.73 -7.64
C ALA A 46 12.42 -4.10 -8.69
N LEU A 47 12.46 -3.36 -9.80
CA LEU A 47 13.45 -3.57 -10.86
C LEU A 47 14.86 -3.33 -10.32
N ARG A 48 15.05 -2.29 -9.50
CA ARG A 48 16.35 -1.98 -8.91
C ARG A 48 16.76 -2.98 -7.82
N ALA A 49 15.80 -3.45 -7.02
CA ALA A 49 16.03 -4.35 -5.90
C ALA A 49 16.29 -5.79 -6.35
N PHE A 50 15.51 -6.26 -7.32
CA PHE A 50 15.38 -7.69 -7.65
C PHE A 50 15.48 -7.99 -9.14
N GLY A 51 15.65 -6.98 -9.99
CA GLY A 51 15.72 -7.17 -11.44
C GLY A 51 14.37 -7.45 -12.12
N VAL A 52 13.25 -7.34 -11.40
CA VAL A 52 11.91 -7.62 -11.94
C VAL A 52 11.10 -6.35 -12.19
N LYS A 53 10.44 -6.27 -13.34
CA LYS A 53 9.61 -5.10 -13.70
C LYS A 53 8.17 -5.22 -13.23
N ASP A 54 7.69 -6.44 -13.02
CA ASP A 54 6.32 -6.72 -12.63
C ASP A 54 6.23 -6.97 -11.13
N LEU A 55 5.24 -6.37 -10.49
CA LEU A 55 4.93 -6.62 -9.08
C LEU A 55 4.44 -8.05 -8.86
N GLU A 56 3.85 -8.68 -9.88
CA GLU A 56 3.46 -10.10 -9.83
C GLU A 56 4.67 -11.02 -9.67
N ALA A 57 5.82 -10.66 -10.26
CA ALA A 57 7.05 -11.42 -10.12
C ALA A 57 7.62 -11.40 -8.68
N LEU A 58 7.21 -10.42 -7.85
CA LEU A 58 7.61 -10.35 -6.44
C LEU A 58 6.96 -11.45 -5.58
N VAL A 59 5.92 -12.12 -6.09
CA VAL A 59 5.30 -13.27 -5.42
C VAL A 59 6.27 -14.43 -5.35
N GLY A 60 6.93 -14.77 -6.46
CA GLY A 60 7.93 -15.84 -6.50
C GLY A 60 9.16 -15.57 -5.64
N LEU A 61 9.41 -14.31 -5.30
CA LEU A 61 10.50 -13.88 -4.42
C LEU A 61 10.06 -13.75 -2.95
N GLY A 62 8.79 -14.02 -2.62
CA GLY A 62 8.26 -13.95 -1.25
C GLY A 62 8.06 -12.53 -0.71
N HIS A 63 8.22 -11.49 -1.53
CA HIS A 63 8.07 -10.10 -1.10
C HIS A 63 6.63 -9.58 -1.18
N VAL A 64 5.75 -10.22 -1.95
CA VAL A 64 4.33 -9.89 -2.08
C VAL A 64 3.50 -11.16 -2.01
N GLY A 65 2.39 -11.17 -1.26
CA GLY A 65 1.46 -12.30 -1.26
C GLY A 65 0.71 -12.42 -2.59
N PHE A 66 0.29 -13.63 -2.97
CA PHE A 66 -0.50 -13.83 -4.20
C PHE A 66 -1.75 -12.93 -4.25
N ASP A 67 -2.50 -12.85 -3.15
CA ASP A 67 -3.69 -12.02 -3.05
C ASP A 67 -3.40 -10.52 -3.16
N GLU A 68 -2.23 -10.08 -2.67
CA GLU A 68 -1.79 -8.69 -2.78
C GLU A 68 -1.45 -8.33 -4.22
N ALA A 69 -0.71 -9.20 -4.92
CA ALA A 69 -0.38 -8.99 -6.33
C ALA A 69 -1.65 -8.99 -7.20
N ALA A 70 -2.55 -9.95 -6.98
CA ALA A 70 -3.83 -10.01 -7.68
C ALA A 70 -4.71 -8.77 -7.40
N ALA A 71 -4.73 -8.29 -6.15
CA ALA A 71 -5.40 -7.05 -5.79
C ALA A 71 -4.80 -5.84 -6.51
N LEU A 72 -3.47 -5.66 -6.47
CA LEU A 72 -2.81 -4.55 -7.17
C LEU A 72 -3.10 -4.57 -8.68
N ARG A 73 -3.10 -5.74 -9.31
CA ARG A 73 -3.45 -5.89 -10.72
C ARG A 73 -4.88 -5.40 -10.99
N ARG A 74 -5.85 -5.91 -10.23
CA ARG A 74 -7.26 -5.58 -10.38
C ARG A 74 -7.51 -4.08 -10.17
N GLU A 75 -6.96 -3.50 -9.10
CA GLU A 75 -7.16 -2.07 -8.82
C GLU A 75 -6.45 -1.18 -9.84
N ARG A 76 -5.29 -1.59 -10.37
CA ARG A 76 -4.64 -0.91 -11.50
C ARG A 76 -5.54 -0.87 -12.73
N GLU A 77 -6.20 -1.98 -13.04
CA GLU A 77 -7.15 -2.07 -14.17
C GLU A 77 -8.37 -1.18 -13.95
N GLU A 78 -8.90 -1.10 -12.73
CA GLU A 78 -9.99 -0.18 -12.38
C GLU A 78 -9.57 1.30 -12.53
N LEU A 79 -8.42 1.71 -11.99
CA LEU A 79 -7.91 3.08 -12.16
C LEU A 79 -7.63 3.40 -13.63
N ALA A 80 -7.09 2.45 -14.40
CA ALA A 80 -6.87 2.63 -15.84
C ALA A 80 -8.19 2.79 -16.61
N ARG A 81 -9.23 2.03 -16.26
CA ARG A 81 -10.58 2.15 -16.83
C ARG A 81 -11.17 3.53 -16.54
N LEU A 82 -11.10 4.00 -15.30
CA LEU A 82 -11.55 5.34 -14.89
C LEU A 82 -10.82 6.43 -15.69
N ARG A 83 -9.48 6.36 -15.75
CA ARG A 83 -8.63 7.33 -16.46
C ARG A 83 -8.95 7.38 -17.95
N PHE A 84 -9.11 6.21 -18.59
CA PHE A 84 -9.48 6.15 -20.01
C PHE A 84 -10.87 6.75 -20.26
N GLY A 85 -11.85 6.45 -19.40
CA GLY A 85 -13.17 7.06 -19.47
C GLY A 85 -13.10 8.58 -19.33
N LEU A 86 -12.31 9.07 -18.38
CA LEU A 86 -12.10 10.49 -18.10
C LEU A 86 -11.48 11.21 -19.29
N HIS A 87 -10.46 10.63 -19.93
CA HIS A 87 -9.82 11.23 -21.12
C HIS A 87 -10.80 11.46 -22.26
N ILE A 88 -11.78 10.56 -22.42
CA ILE A 88 -12.78 10.69 -23.45
C ILE A 88 -13.84 11.73 -23.07
N VAL A 89 -14.30 11.75 -21.82
CA VAL A 89 -15.26 12.76 -21.33
C VAL A 89 -14.66 14.16 -21.39
N ALA A 90 -13.39 14.32 -21.00
CA ALA A 90 -12.68 15.59 -21.05
C ALA A 90 -12.17 15.96 -22.45
N ASN A 91 -12.18 15.01 -23.40
CA ASN A 91 -11.61 15.13 -24.75
C ASN A 91 -10.15 15.61 -24.77
N ARG A 92 -9.37 15.22 -23.76
CA ARG A 92 -7.95 15.56 -23.57
C ARG A 92 -7.33 14.65 -22.51
N PRO A 93 -6.00 14.60 -22.40
CA PRO A 93 -5.35 14.08 -21.20
C PRO A 93 -5.83 14.87 -19.97
N GLU A 94 -6.54 14.19 -19.09
CA GLU A 94 -7.06 14.72 -17.83
C GLU A 94 -6.84 13.64 -16.76
N GLU A 95 -6.33 14.03 -15.61
CA GLU A 95 -6.00 13.09 -14.53
C GLU A 95 -6.88 13.34 -13.30
N ARG A 96 -7.51 14.52 -13.22
CA ARG A 96 -8.34 14.94 -12.11
C ARG A 96 -9.80 14.66 -12.39
N LEU A 97 -10.46 13.96 -11.48
CA LEU A 97 -11.91 13.72 -11.48
C LEU A 97 -12.65 14.99 -11.07
N ARG A 98 -12.62 16.02 -11.92
CA ARG A 98 -13.33 17.29 -11.67
C ARG A 98 -14.83 17.11 -11.66
N PHE A 99 -15.54 17.92 -10.88
CA PHE A 99 -17.01 17.86 -10.77
C PHE A 99 -17.71 17.89 -12.13
N ASP A 100 -17.24 18.73 -13.04
CA ASP A 100 -17.77 18.88 -14.40
C ASP A 100 -17.76 17.58 -15.21
N TYR A 101 -16.84 16.65 -14.89
CA TYR A 101 -16.70 15.38 -15.60
C TYR A 101 -17.31 14.20 -14.85
N GLN A 102 -17.42 14.28 -13.53
CA GLN A 102 -17.77 13.15 -12.68
C GLN A 102 -19.09 12.50 -13.05
N LYS A 103 -20.16 13.29 -13.26
CA LYS A 103 -21.49 12.75 -13.57
C LYS A 103 -21.51 12.06 -14.94
N THR A 104 -21.01 12.73 -15.98
CA THR A 104 -20.94 12.18 -17.34
C THR A 104 -20.03 10.95 -17.40
N LEU A 105 -18.94 10.94 -16.64
CA LEU A 105 -18.07 9.77 -16.53
C LEU A 105 -18.78 8.59 -15.87
N ALA A 106 -19.51 8.83 -14.78
CA ALA A 106 -20.27 7.80 -14.08
C ALA A 106 -21.30 7.13 -15.01
N GLU A 107 -22.11 7.93 -15.70
CA GLU A 107 -23.09 7.45 -16.68
C GLU A 107 -22.42 6.62 -17.79
N ARG A 108 -21.31 7.13 -18.34
CA ARG A 108 -20.56 6.48 -19.41
C ARG A 108 -19.94 5.14 -19.00
N LEU A 109 -19.54 5.03 -17.74
CA LEU A 109 -18.99 3.80 -17.16
C LEU A 109 -20.08 2.84 -16.64
N GLY A 110 -21.36 3.17 -16.85
CA GLY A 110 -22.50 2.34 -16.49
C GLY A 110 -22.87 2.39 -15.01
N PHE A 111 -22.41 3.40 -14.27
CA PHE A 111 -22.90 3.66 -12.93
C PHE A 111 -24.25 4.36 -13.03
N ALA A 112 -25.29 3.71 -12.49
CA ALA A 112 -26.65 4.23 -12.46
C ALA A 112 -27.04 4.65 -11.04
N ASP A 113 -27.93 5.64 -10.97
CA ASP A 113 -28.59 6.03 -9.72
C ASP A 113 -29.48 4.87 -9.21
N ASP A 114 -29.62 4.74 -7.89
CA ASP A 114 -30.68 3.95 -7.27
C ASP A 114 -31.32 4.72 -6.10
N LEU A 115 -32.20 4.05 -5.34
CA LEU A 115 -32.91 4.67 -4.23
C LEU A 115 -31.98 5.13 -3.09
N GLU A 116 -30.78 4.56 -2.99
CA GLU A 116 -29.87 4.80 -1.86
C GLU A 116 -28.70 5.73 -2.21
N SER A 117 -28.26 5.76 -3.48
CA SER A 117 -27.07 6.51 -3.88
C SER A 117 -27.01 6.85 -5.36
N LEU A 118 -26.32 7.95 -5.66
CA LEU A 118 -26.10 8.42 -7.02
C LEU A 118 -25.02 7.59 -7.74
N GLY A 119 -25.13 7.44 -9.05
CA GLY A 119 -24.13 6.75 -9.88
C GLY A 119 -22.74 7.37 -9.74
N VAL A 120 -22.67 8.70 -9.60
CA VAL A 120 -21.42 9.43 -9.33
C VAL A 120 -20.81 9.04 -7.99
N GLU A 121 -21.60 8.89 -6.93
CA GLU A 121 -21.12 8.50 -5.60
C GLU A 121 -20.59 7.07 -5.63
N LYS A 122 -21.25 6.15 -6.33
CA LYS A 122 -20.79 4.77 -6.52
C LYS A 122 -19.45 4.72 -7.26
N MET A 123 -19.31 5.52 -8.31
CA MET A 123 -18.05 5.65 -9.06
C MET A 123 -16.93 6.19 -8.16
N MET A 124 -17.20 7.27 -7.41
CA MET A 124 -16.22 7.86 -6.50
C MET A 124 -15.85 6.89 -5.36
N GLN A 125 -16.81 6.15 -4.81
CA GLN A 125 -16.55 5.11 -3.81
C GLN A 125 -15.71 3.96 -4.38
N ARG A 126 -15.91 3.60 -5.66
CA ARG A 126 -15.08 2.61 -6.35
C ARG A 126 -13.64 3.12 -6.47
N PHE A 127 -13.45 4.34 -6.95
CA PHE A 127 -12.14 5.00 -7.03
C PHE A 127 -11.41 4.99 -5.67
N TYR A 128 -12.06 5.47 -4.60
CA TYR A 128 -11.44 5.56 -3.28
C TYR A 128 -11.10 4.21 -2.68
N ARG A 129 -11.93 3.18 -2.90
CA ARG A 129 -11.61 1.81 -2.48
C ARG A 129 -10.36 1.29 -3.19
N SER A 130 -10.26 1.50 -4.51
CA SER A 130 -9.09 1.10 -5.29
C SER A 130 -7.83 1.82 -4.83
N ALA A 131 -7.88 3.15 -4.70
CA ALA A 131 -6.74 3.96 -4.25
C ALA A 131 -6.30 3.59 -2.83
N ALA A 132 -7.24 3.40 -1.89
CA ALA A 132 -6.92 3.00 -0.53
C ALA A 132 -6.25 1.62 -0.46
N LEU A 133 -6.71 0.66 -1.26
CA LEU A 133 -6.11 -0.67 -1.31
C LEU A 133 -4.71 -0.64 -1.92
N ILE A 134 -4.53 0.08 -3.04
CA ILE A 134 -3.21 0.30 -3.64
C ILE A 134 -2.27 0.94 -2.63
N ARG A 135 -2.67 2.02 -1.96
CA ARG A 135 -1.86 2.71 -0.95
C ARG A 135 -1.43 1.76 0.17
N ARG A 136 -2.38 1.02 0.75
CA ARG A 136 -2.11 0.06 1.85
C ARG A 136 -1.13 -1.03 1.44
N ILE A 137 -1.23 -1.57 0.22
CA ILE A 137 -0.28 -2.59 -0.26
C ILE A 137 1.08 -1.93 -0.58
N SER A 138 1.06 -0.73 -1.17
CA SER A 138 2.27 0.04 -1.49
C SER A 138 3.10 0.37 -0.26
N ASP A 139 2.48 0.83 0.82
CA ASP A 139 3.16 1.16 2.08
C ASP A 139 3.87 -0.07 2.67
N ARG A 140 3.19 -1.22 2.66
CA ARG A 140 3.78 -2.50 3.11
C ARG A 140 4.93 -2.95 2.21
N LEU A 141 4.82 -2.74 0.90
CA LEU A 141 5.88 -3.12 -0.03
C LEU A 141 7.10 -2.19 0.07
N LEU A 142 6.88 -0.89 0.25
CA LEU A 142 7.94 0.09 0.52
C LEU A 142 8.72 -0.27 1.78
N GLN A 143 8.02 -0.69 2.85
CA GLN A 143 8.69 -1.18 4.04
C GLN A 143 9.59 -2.39 3.75
N ARG A 144 9.09 -3.40 3.01
CA ARG A 144 9.90 -4.57 2.64
C ARG A 144 11.10 -4.21 1.78
N PHE A 145 10.95 -3.23 0.88
CA PHE A 145 12.07 -2.71 0.11
C PHE A 145 13.08 -2.00 1.02
N GLU A 146 12.63 -1.21 2.00
CA GLU A 146 13.50 -0.55 3.00
C GLU A 146 14.34 -1.61 3.74
N GLU A 147 13.69 -2.65 4.25
CA GLU A 147 14.34 -3.77 4.94
C GLU A 147 15.36 -4.49 4.03
N GLN A 148 15.06 -4.71 2.75
CA GLN A 148 15.98 -5.35 1.80
C GLN A 148 17.18 -4.47 1.44
N PHE A 149 16.96 -3.18 1.20
CA PHE A 149 18.00 -2.25 0.74
C PHE A 149 18.94 -1.77 1.84
N ASP A 150 18.60 -2.06 3.10
CA ASP A 150 19.32 -1.59 4.28
C ASP A 150 20.31 -2.62 4.87
N GLY A 151 20.35 -3.86 4.37
CA GLY A 151 21.37 -4.85 4.71
C GLY A 151 21.38 -5.27 6.19
N GLU A 152 22.56 -5.57 6.76
CA GLU A 152 22.77 -5.87 8.18
C GLU A 152 22.59 -4.60 9.03
N ALA A 153 21.34 -4.16 9.21
CA ALA A 153 21.02 -3.12 10.18
C ALA A 153 21.50 -3.54 11.58
N THR A 154 22.15 -2.63 12.31
CA THR A 154 22.52 -2.85 13.71
C THR A 154 21.28 -3.22 14.51
N LEU A 155 21.31 -4.40 15.12
CA LEU A 155 20.25 -4.87 16.00
C LEU A 155 20.34 -4.10 17.32
N GLU A 156 19.28 -3.40 17.68
CA GLU A 156 19.12 -2.85 19.03
C GLU A 156 18.30 -3.87 19.84
N PRO A 157 18.93 -4.68 20.70
CA PRO A 157 18.24 -5.75 21.39
C PRO A 157 17.20 -5.21 22.38
N LEU A 158 16.02 -5.81 22.36
CA LEU A 158 14.96 -5.62 23.36
C LEU A 158 14.83 -6.88 24.23
N ARG A 159 13.83 -6.89 25.11
CA ARG A 159 13.51 -8.06 25.95
C ARG A 159 12.63 -9.05 25.19
N ASP A 160 12.51 -10.25 25.76
CA ASP A 160 11.57 -11.28 25.33
C ASP A 160 11.76 -11.79 23.89
N GLY A 161 13.00 -11.75 23.38
CA GLY A 161 13.35 -12.27 22.05
C GLY A 161 12.97 -11.34 20.90
N PHE A 162 12.95 -10.02 21.17
CA PHE A 162 12.74 -9.00 20.16
C PHE A 162 13.95 -8.07 20.04
N SER A 163 14.09 -7.45 18.87
CA SER A 163 15.06 -6.40 18.59
C SER A 163 14.43 -5.31 17.73
N LEU A 164 14.97 -4.09 17.80
CA LEU A 164 14.66 -3.07 16.81
C LEU A 164 15.64 -3.17 15.65
N ARG A 165 15.08 -3.16 14.43
CA ARG A 165 15.80 -3.06 13.17
C ARG A 165 15.43 -1.73 12.52
N ARG A 166 16.25 -0.69 12.74
CA ARG A 166 15.97 0.69 12.28
C ARG A 166 14.59 1.22 12.69
N GLY A 167 14.21 0.95 13.93
CA GLY A 167 12.93 1.37 14.50
C GLY A 167 11.73 0.47 14.14
N TYR A 168 11.94 -0.63 13.41
CA TYR A 168 10.93 -1.69 13.25
C TYR A 168 11.13 -2.78 14.30
N LEU A 169 10.07 -3.14 15.00
CA LEU A 169 10.09 -4.23 15.99
C LEU A 169 10.13 -5.58 15.28
N ALA A 170 11.22 -6.33 15.48
CA ALA A 170 11.46 -7.64 14.88
C ALA A 170 11.55 -8.69 15.98
N ALA A 171 10.96 -9.86 15.72
CA ALA A 171 11.28 -11.07 16.46
C ALA A 171 12.68 -11.56 16.08
N ASP A 172 13.45 -12.02 17.05
CA ASP A 172 14.82 -12.50 16.83
C ASP A 172 14.86 -13.88 16.19
N SER A 173 13.79 -14.67 16.35
CA SER A 173 13.66 -16.02 15.77
C SER A 173 12.77 -16.04 14.52
N ASP A 174 13.24 -16.73 13.47
CA ASP A 174 12.45 -17.02 12.28
C ASP A 174 11.27 -17.96 12.56
N SER A 175 11.32 -18.71 13.65
CA SER A 175 10.24 -19.60 14.10
C SER A 175 9.24 -18.91 15.02
N TRP A 176 9.36 -17.60 15.27
CA TRP A 176 8.45 -16.86 16.13
C TRP A 176 7.03 -16.79 15.51
N PRO A 177 5.94 -16.88 16.30
CA PRO A 177 5.90 -17.12 17.75
C PRO A 177 5.97 -18.62 18.12
N GLY A 178 6.12 -19.50 17.14
CA GLY A 178 6.06 -20.94 17.31
C GLY A 178 4.67 -21.36 17.81
N ASN A 179 4.63 -22.27 18.78
CA ASN A 179 3.39 -22.71 19.42
C ASN A 179 3.09 -21.95 20.73
N ASP A 180 3.74 -20.80 20.97
CA ASP A 180 3.59 -20.03 22.21
C ASP A 180 2.83 -18.72 21.96
N VAL A 181 1.53 -18.71 22.24
CA VAL A 181 0.69 -17.50 22.12
C VAL A 181 1.13 -16.38 23.08
N LEU A 182 1.82 -16.69 24.18
CA LEU A 182 2.33 -15.67 25.10
C LEU A 182 3.35 -14.75 24.43
N GLN A 183 4.04 -15.24 23.40
CA GLN A 183 4.95 -14.43 22.58
C GLN A 183 4.22 -13.33 21.79
N VAL A 184 2.95 -13.55 21.40
CA VAL A 184 2.12 -12.51 20.77
C VAL A 184 1.81 -11.40 21.77
N PHE A 185 1.50 -11.75 23.02
CA PHE A 185 1.32 -10.75 24.08
C PHE A 185 2.63 -10.03 24.42
N ALA A 186 3.76 -10.74 24.44
CA ALA A 186 5.08 -10.13 24.61
C ALA A 186 5.38 -9.13 23.50
N LEU A 187 5.06 -9.45 22.24
CA LEU A 187 5.17 -8.51 21.12
C LEU A 187 4.38 -7.23 21.38
N PHE A 188 3.09 -7.35 21.75
CA PHE A 188 2.26 -6.18 22.03
C PHE A 188 2.76 -5.38 23.24
N ALA A 189 3.30 -6.05 24.27
CA ALA A 189 3.90 -5.39 25.42
C ALA A 189 5.15 -4.59 25.01
N GLN A 190 6.05 -5.17 24.22
CA GLN A 190 7.21 -4.47 23.66
C GLN A 190 6.77 -3.29 22.80
N TRP A 191 5.79 -3.48 21.91
CA TRP A 191 5.30 -2.40 21.06
C TRP A 191 4.66 -1.25 21.86
N ALA A 192 3.92 -1.56 22.93
CA ALA A 192 3.33 -0.55 23.80
C ALA A 192 4.39 0.22 24.63
N ALA A 193 5.48 -0.45 25.02
CA ALA A 193 6.57 0.14 25.78
C ALA A 193 7.46 1.06 24.94
N HIS A 194 7.61 0.78 23.64
CA HIS A 194 8.47 1.50 22.72
C HIS A 194 7.65 2.31 21.70
N ARG A 195 7.18 3.49 22.10
CA ARG A 195 6.31 4.35 21.27
C ARG A 195 7.01 4.97 20.06
N GLU A 196 8.33 4.96 20.05
CA GLU A 196 9.19 5.37 18.94
C GLU A 196 9.22 4.34 17.80
N VAL A 197 8.69 3.14 18.02
CA VAL A 197 8.63 2.08 17.01
C VAL A 197 7.77 2.52 15.83
N ARG A 198 8.37 2.47 14.63
CA ARG A 198 7.73 2.81 13.36
C ARG A 198 6.67 1.79 12.93
N GLY A 199 6.75 0.57 13.45
CA GLY A 199 5.85 -0.55 13.18
C GLY A 199 6.56 -1.89 13.41
N LEU A 200 5.90 -2.98 13.01
CA LEU A 200 6.50 -4.31 13.02
C LEU A 200 7.36 -4.53 11.79
N HIS A 201 8.51 -5.19 11.92
CA HIS A 201 9.29 -5.70 10.81
C HIS A 201 8.46 -6.69 9.97
N SER A 202 8.62 -6.72 8.65
CA SER A 202 7.69 -7.42 7.75
C SER A 202 7.55 -8.92 8.02
N LEU A 203 8.64 -9.59 8.38
CA LEU A 203 8.63 -11.01 8.74
C LEU A 203 7.79 -11.27 10.01
N THR A 204 7.95 -10.42 11.04
CA THR A 204 7.20 -10.49 12.30
C THR A 204 5.73 -10.17 12.08
N ALA A 205 5.41 -9.15 11.27
CA ALA A 205 4.04 -8.82 10.91
C ALA A 205 3.35 -9.97 10.16
N ARG A 206 4.07 -10.65 9.25
CA ARG A 206 3.56 -11.82 8.51
C ARG A 206 3.26 -12.98 9.45
N ALA A 207 4.23 -13.34 10.29
CA ALA A 207 4.07 -14.42 11.27
C ALA A 207 2.89 -14.14 12.23
N LEU A 208 2.75 -12.89 12.71
CA LEU A 208 1.61 -12.48 13.51
C LEU A 208 0.28 -12.68 12.76
N ALA A 209 0.20 -12.26 11.50
CA ALA A 209 -1.03 -12.40 10.70
C ALA A 209 -1.39 -13.86 10.37
N GLU A 210 -0.41 -14.76 10.29
CA GLU A 210 -0.64 -16.21 10.16
C GLU A 210 -1.24 -16.76 11.45
N VAL A 211 -0.63 -16.47 12.60
CA VAL A 211 -1.08 -16.94 13.91
C VAL A 211 -2.47 -16.40 14.26
N LEU A 212 -2.74 -15.11 14.02
CA LEU A 212 -4.04 -14.51 14.30
C LEU A 212 -5.19 -15.13 13.50
N ARG A 213 -4.93 -15.77 12.35
CA ARG A 213 -5.95 -16.49 11.57
C ARG A 213 -6.29 -17.85 12.17
N GLU A 214 -5.40 -18.41 12.99
CA GLU A 214 -5.56 -19.72 13.62
C GLU A 214 -6.19 -19.63 15.02
N LEU A 215 -6.24 -18.43 15.60
CA LEU A 215 -6.90 -18.21 16.88
C LEU A 215 -8.43 -18.34 16.74
N PRO A 216 -9.09 -19.16 17.58
CA PRO A 216 -10.54 -19.20 17.62
C PRO A 216 -11.10 -17.82 18.02
N ALA A 217 -12.16 -17.40 17.33
CA ALA A 217 -12.87 -16.14 17.56
C ALA A 217 -13.57 -16.09 18.92
#